data_AF-A0A435YSN1-F1
#
_entry.id   AF-A0A435YSN1-F1
#
_cell.length_a   1.000
_cell.length_b   1.000
_cell.length_c   1.000
_cell.angle_alpha   90.00
_cell.angle_beta   90.00
_cell.angle_gamma   90.00
#
_symmetry.space_group_name_H-M   'P 1'
#
loop_
_entity.id
_entity.type
_entity.pdbx_description
1 polymer ?
#
loop_
_entity_poly.entity_id
_entity_poly.type
_entity_poly.pdbx_seq_one_letter_code
_entity_poly.pdbx_strand_id
1 'polypeptide(L)'
;MKPLPEIKVYPKRPALDARPLERRIGLIILATDHTSEPDFRRMVASERVGVYVARIPYANPTTPENLRKMQPALTAGAALILPDEPLDAVCYS
;
A
#
# COMPACT_ATOMS: atom_id res chain seq x y z
N MET A 1 34.80 -19.47 9.55
CA MET A 1 33.38 -19.03 9.58
C MET A 1 33.26 -17.99 10.69
N LYS A 2 32.65 -16.82 10.44
CA LYS A 2 32.39 -15.87 11.54
C LYS A 2 31.28 -16.43 12.44
N PRO A 3 31.39 -16.33 13.77
CA PRO A 3 30.31 -16.72 14.66
C PRO A 3 29.07 -15.86 14.38
N LEU A 4 27.90 -16.47 14.48
CA LEU A 4 26.62 -15.77 14.35
C LEU A 4 26.43 -14.81 15.53
N PRO A 5 25.73 -13.67 15.32
CA PRO A 5 25.42 -12.75 16.39
C PRO A 5 24.52 -13.40 17.45
N GLU A 6 24.75 -13.06 18.71
CA GLU A 6 23.95 -13.53 19.84
C GLU A 6 22.65 -12.70 19.92
N ILE A 7 21.49 -13.35 19.74
CA ILE A 7 20.17 -12.70 19.81
C ILE A 7 19.59 -12.91 21.22
N LYS A 8 19.22 -11.83 21.90
CA LYS A 8 18.65 -11.87 23.25
C LYS A 8 17.28 -11.19 23.28
N VAL A 9 16.34 -11.77 24.03
CA VAL A 9 15.03 -11.17 24.28
C VAL A 9 15.18 -10.12 25.38
N TYR A 10 14.82 -8.88 25.07
CA TYR A 10 14.80 -7.82 26.07
C TYR A 10 13.50 -7.92 26.89
N PRO A 11 13.55 -7.91 28.24
CA PRO A 11 12.40 -8.22 29.08
C PRO A 11 11.32 -7.13 29.08
N LYS A 12 11.64 -5.91 28.64
CA LYS A 12 10.71 -4.78 28.61
C LYS A 12 10.28 -4.48 27.18
N ARG A 13 8.98 -4.33 26.96
CA ARG A 13 8.47 -3.86 25.66
C ARG A 13 8.87 -2.40 25.44
N PRO A 14 9.33 -2.01 24.24
CA PRO A 14 9.53 -0.59 23.94
C PRO A 14 8.20 0.15 23.97
N ALA A 15 8.24 1.45 24.25
CA ALA A 15 7.11 2.31 23.95
C ALA A 15 6.96 2.34 22.43
N LEU A 16 5.73 2.11 21.95
CA LEU A 16 5.39 2.15 20.54
C LEU A 16 4.52 3.37 20.28
N ASP A 17 4.75 4.03 19.15
CA ASP A 17 3.80 5.00 18.64
C ASP A 17 2.50 4.30 18.29
N ALA A 18 1.36 4.99 18.47
CA ALA A 18 0.06 4.43 18.11
C ALA A 18 -0.05 4.14 16.60
N ARG A 19 0.68 4.90 15.78
CA ARG A 19 0.83 4.69 14.34
C ARG A 19 2.10 5.37 13.82
N PRO A 20 2.71 4.87 12.74
CA PRO A 20 3.93 5.47 12.18
C PRO A 20 3.73 6.87 11.58
N LEU A 21 2.56 7.14 11.00
CA LEU A 21 2.22 8.41 10.34
C LEU A 21 0.79 8.82 10.69
N GLU A 22 0.53 10.12 10.74
CA GLU A 22 -0.76 10.67 11.14
C GLU A 22 -1.89 10.34 10.17
N ARG A 23 -1.60 10.21 8.88
CA ARG A 23 -2.58 9.92 7.83
C ARG A 23 -2.10 8.79 6.95
N ARG A 24 -3.03 7.94 6.50
CA ARG A 24 -2.76 6.79 5.65
C ARG A 24 -3.68 6.81 4.43
N ILE A 25 -3.07 6.86 3.26
CA ILE A 25 -3.76 6.84 1.97
C ILE A 25 -3.46 5.52 1.28
N GLY A 26 -4.51 4.76 0.98
CA GLY A 26 -4.42 3.59 0.10
C GLY A 26 -4.46 4.03 -1.35
N LEU A 27 -3.62 3.44 -2.19
CA LEU A 27 -3.58 3.70 -3.62
C LEU A 27 -3.64 2.38 -4.39
N ILE A 28 -4.68 2.22 -5.21
CA ILE A 28 -4.83 1.08 -6.13
C ILE A 28 -4.51 1.58 -7.52
N ILE A 29 -3.55 0.93 -8.19
CA ILE A 29 -3.12 1.28 -9.55
C ILE A 29 -2.98 0.04 -10.42
N LEU A 30 -2.94 0.25 -11.73
CA LEU A 30 -2.71 -0.83 -12.67
C LEU A 30 -1.26 -1.35 -12.58
N ALA A 31 -1.07 -2.64 -12.83
CA ALA A 31 0.25 -3.27 -12.87
C ALA A 31 1.20 -2.56 -13.84
N THR A 32 0.66 -2.01 -14.93
CA THR A 32 1.37 -1.30 -16.00
C THR A 32 1.47 0.21 -15.79
N ASP A 33 1.01 0.77 -14.67
CA ASP A 33 1.06 2.21 -14.41
C ASP A 33 2.48 2.68 -14.07
N HIS A 34 3.04 3.61 -14.83
CA HIS A 34 4.40 4.12 -14.60
C HIS A 34 4.45 5.46 -13.84
N THR A 35 3.31 6.10 -13.62
CA THR A 35 3.22 7.52 -13.26
C THR A 35 2.58 7.76 -11.90
N SER A 36 1.52 7.03 -11.56
CA SER A 36 0.70 7.32 -10.38
C SER A 36 1.47 7.14 -9.08
N GLU A 37 2.24 6.05 -8.96
CA GLU A 37 3.06 5.81 -7.76
C GLU A 37 4.13 6.89 -7.53
N PRO A 38 5.01 7.24 -8.49
CA PRO A 38 5.98 8.32 -8.29
C PRO A 38 5.33 9.71 -8.12
N ASP A 39 4.19 9.99 -8.76
CA ASP A 39 3.48 11.25 -8.53
C ASP A 39 2.86 11.34 -7.14
N PHE A 40 2.25 10.28 -6.63
CA PHE A 40 1.76 10.25 -5.25
C PHE A 40 2.92 10.34 -4.23
N ARG A 41 4.06 9.69 -4.53
CA ARG A 41 5.28 9.84 -3.73
C ARG A 41 5.73 11.31 -3.66
N ARG A 42 5.67 12.03 -4.79
CA ARG A 42 6.14 13.42 -4.89
C ARG A 42 5.14 14.45 -4.36
N MET A 43 3.85 14.23 -4.56
CA MET A 43 2.81 15.25 -4.35
C MET A 43 1.96 15.01 -3.10
N VAL A 44 1.83 13.76 -2.63
CA VAL A 44 0.90 13.39 -1.54
C VAL A 44 1.67 12.91 -0.30
N ALA A 45 2.67 12.05 -0.49
CA ALA A 45 3.45 11.53 0.62
C ALA A 45 4.24 12.66 1.32
N SER A 46 4.28 12.62 2.65
CA SER A 46 5.03 13.56 3.48
C SER A 46 5.34 12.94 4.84
N GLU A 47 6.04 13.66 5.71
CA GLU A 47 6.30 13.25 7.10
C GLU A 47 5.04 12.98 7.93
N ARG A 48 3.85 13.40 7.44
CA ARG A 48 2.56 13.19 8.12
C ARG A 48 1.62 12.25 7.36
N VAL A 49 1.92 11.93 6.10
CA VAL A 49 1.02 11.19 5.20
C VAL A 49 1.74 10.02 4.57
N GLY A 50 1.34 8.81 4.93
CA GLY A 50 1.79 7.56 4.31
C GLY A 50 0.95 7.21 3.10
N VAL A 51 1.60 6.78 2.02
CA VAL A 51 0.95 6.23 0.81
C VAL A 51 1.30 4.75 0.71
N TYR A 52 0.27 3.90 0.60
CA TYR A 52 0.40 2.45 0.59
C TYR A 52 -0.26 1.89 -0.68
N VAL A 53 0.53 1.24 -1.53
CA VAL A 53 0.13 0.95 -2.91
C VAL A 53 -0.15 -0.54 -3.09
N ALA A 54 -1.25 -0.87 -3.77
CA ALA A 54 -1.50 -2.20 -4.32
C ALA A 54 -1.67 -2.11 -5.84
N ARG A 55 -0.99 -3.01 -6.57
CA ARG A 55 -1.03 -3.05 -8.04
C ARG A 55 -1.95 -4.18 -8.50
N ILE A 56 -2.86 -3.90 -9.41
CA ILE A 56 -3.84 -4.87 -9.93
C ILE A 56 -3.59 -5.21 -11.41
N PRO A 57 -3.90 -6.42 -11.88
CA PRO A 57 -3.83 -6.76 -13.30
C PRO A 57 -4.72 -5.85 -14.14
N TYR A 58 -4.24 -5.49 -15.33
CA TYR A 58 -4.98 -4.68 -16.30
C TYR A 58 -5.45 -5.56 -17.47
N ALA A 59 -6.75 -5.52 -17.76
CA ALA A 59 -7.34 -6.27 -18.87
C ALA A 59 -7.37 -5.40 -20.14
N ASN A 60 -6.48 -5.72 -21.10
CA ASN A 60 -6.29 -4.99 -22.36
C ASN A 60 -6.92 -5.78 -23.53
N PRO A 61 -7.60 -5.16 -24.54
CA PRO A 61 -7.90 -3.73 -24.72
C PRO A 61 -8.84 -3.14 -23.65
N THR A 62 -8.73 -1.82 -23.40
CA THR A 62 -9.71 -1.07 -22.61
C THR A 62 -11.05 -1.07 -23.33
N THR A 63 -11.90 -2.05 -22.99
CA THR A 63 -13.30 -2.08 -23.39
C THR A 63 -14.18 -2.11 -22.13
N PRO A 64 -15.44 -1.67 -22.22
CA PRO A 64 -16.37 -1.76 -21.10
C PRO A 64 -16.48 -3.17 -20.51
N GLU A 65 -16.43 -4.22 -21.34
CA GLU A 65 -16.46 -5.61 -20.90
C GLU A 65 -15.22 -5.98 -20.08
N ASN A 66 -14.04 -5.57 -20.53
CA ASN A 66 -12.79 -5.86 -19.83
C ASN A 66 -12.64 -5.05 -18.54
N LEU A 67 -13.10 -3.79 -18.53
CA LEU A 67 -13.14 -2.99 -17.29
C LEU A 67 -14.06 -3.62 -16.23
N ARG A 68 -15.21 -4.18 -16.62
CA ARG A 68 -16.07 -4.92 -15.67
C ARG A 68 -15.37 -6.15 -15.09
N LYS A 69 -14.58 -6.87 -15.90
CA LYS A 69 -13.80 -8.03 -15.42
C LYS A 69 -12.71 -7.65 -14.41
N MET A 70 -12.29 -6.39 -14.36
CA MET A 70 -11.30 -5.91 -13.40
C MET A 70 -11.88 -5.66 -12.01
N GLN A 71 -13.21 -5.58 -11.85
CA GLN A 71 -13.86 -5.27 -10.57
C GLN A 71 -13.41 -6.17 -9.41
N PRO A 72 -13.31 -7.51 -9.55
CA PRO A 72 -12.84 -8.36 -8.45
C PRO A 72 -11.40 -8.06 -8.03
N ALA A 73 -10.54 -7.65 -8.98
CA ALA A 73 -9.16 -7.30 -8.70
C ALA A 73 -9.05 -6.01 -7.89
N LEU A 74 -9.97 -5.05 -8.03
CA LEU A 74 -10.03 -3.86 -7.19
C LEU A 74 -10.25 -4.22 -5.73
N THR A 75 -11.25 -5.08 -5.46
CA THR A 75 -11.54 -5.54 -4.10
C THR A 75 -10.37 -6.32 -3.51
N ALA A 76 -9.78 -7.24 -4.28
CA ALA A 76 -8.62 -8.02 -3.84
C ALA A 76 -7.41 -7.11 -3.57
N GLY A 77 -7.14 -6.14 -4.44
CA GLY A 77 -6.05 -5.17 -4.28
C GLY A 77 -6.25 -4.28 -3.05
N ALA A 78 -7.46 -3.76 -2.85
CA ALA A 78 -7.81 -2.97 -1.68
C ALA A 78 -7.57 -3.72 -0.36
N ALA A 79 -7.96 -5.00 -0.31
CA ALA A 79 -7.83 -5.84 0.88
C ALA A 79 -6.37 -6.12 1.30
N LEU A 80 -5.40 -5.91 0.40
CA LEU A 80 -3.98 -6.06 0.69
C LEU A 80 -3.36 -4.80 1.34
N ILE A 81 -4.04 -3.66 1.26
CA ILE A 81 -3.53 -2.39 1.79
C ILE A 81 -3.82 -2.32 3.28
N LEU A 82 -2.78 -2.56 4.10
CA LEU A 82 -2.81 -2.47 5.56
C LEU A 82 -4.05 -3.16 6.18
N PRO A 83 -4.13 -4.51 6.11
CA PRO A 83 -5.28 -5.23 6.65
C PRO A 83 -5.50 -4.88 8.13
N ASP A 84 -6.78 -4.77 8.50
CA ASP A 84 -7.26 -4.43 9.85
C ASP A 84 -6.90 -3.02 10.35
N GLU A 85 -6.30 -2.18 9.50
CA GLU A 85 -5.96 -0.79 9.83
C GLU A 85 -6.90 0.21 9.14
N PRO A 86 -7.29 1.30 9.81
CA PRO A 86 -8.04 2.37 9.19
C PRO A 86 -7.17 3.15 8.19
N LEU A 87 -7.72 3.39 7.01
CA LEU A 87 -7.22 4.32 6.00
C LEU A 87 -8.07 5.60 6.04
N ASP A 88 -7.42 6.76 5.90
CA ASP A 88 -8.12 8.05 5.82
C ASP A 88 -8.77 8.24 4.44
N ALA A 89 -8.20 7.64 3.39
CA ALA A 89 -8.77 7.61 2.05
C ALA A 89 -8.21 6.44 1.23
N VAL A 90 -8.96 6.05 0.19
CA VAL A 90 -8.51 5.14 -0.86
C VAL A 90 -8.70 5.80 -2.22
N CYS A 91 -7.66 5.81 -3.03
CA CYS A 91 -7.68 6.29 -4.40
C CYS A 91 -7.52 5.11 -5.37
N TYR A 92 -8.32 5.10 -6.43
CA TYR A 92 -8.10 4.25 -7.59
C TYR A 92 -7.74 5.13 -8.78
N SER A 93 -6.59 4.86 -9.39
CA SER A 93 -6.06 5.58 -10.55
C SER A 93 -5.90 4.68 -11.76
#